data_AF-A0A2X3K9U6-F1
#
_entry.id   AF-A0A2X3K9U6-F1
#
_cell.length_a   1.000
_cell.length_b   1.000
_cell.length_c   1.000
_cell.angle_alpha   90.00
_cell.angle_beta   90.00
_cell.angle_gamma   90.00
#
_symmetry.space_group_name_H-M   'P 1'
#
loop_
_entity.id
_entity.type
_entity.pdbx_description
1 polymer ?
#
loop_
_entity_poly.entity_id
_entity_poly.type
_entity_poly.pdbx_seq_one_letter_code
_entity_poly.pdbx_strand_id
1 'polypeptide(L)' 'MIRRDPLGGVASIAPWNYPLMMAAWKLAPALAAGNCVVLKPSEITPLTALKLAELAKDIFPAGVINVLFGRGKTVG' A
#
# COMPACT_ATOMS: atom_id res chain seq x y z
N MET A 1 -2.36 -11.07 30.11
CA MET A 1 -3.13 -10.85 28.86
C MET A 1 -2.22 -10.16 27.86
N ILE A 2 -2.15 -10.62 26.60
CA ILE A 2 -1.33 -9.97 25.55
C ILE A 2 -2.27 -9.12 24.69
N ARG A 3 -2.03 -7.81 24.61
CA ARG A 3 -2.71 -6.87 23.71
C ARG A 3 -1.82 -6.60 22.49
N ARG A 4 -2.41 -6.55 21.30
CA ARG A 4 -1.73 -6.12 20.07
C ARG A 4 -2.34 -4.79 19.64
N ASP A 5 -1.49 -3.80 19.44
CA ASP A 5 -1.86 -2.47 19.02
C ASP A 5 -1.31 -2.19 17.60
N PRO A 6 -1.96 -1.32 16.81
CA PRO A 6 -1.44 -0.89 15.52
C PRO A 6 -0.09 -0.17 15.69
N LEU A 7 0.74 -0.28 14.66
CA LEU A 7 1.99 0.47 14.56
C LEU A 7 1.76 1.94 14.12
N GLY A 8 0.61 2.23 13.53
CA GLY A 8 0.27 3.55 13.00
C GLY A 8 0.51 3.60 11.49
N GLY A 9 1.61 4.22 11.05
CA GLY A 9 1.96 4.34 9.64
C GLY A 9 2.90 3.23 9.16
N VAL A 10 2.59 2.62 8.01
CA VAL A 10 3.40 1.56 7.39
C VAL A 10 3.78 1.95 5.97
N ALA A 11 5.07 1.93 5.65
CA ALA A 11 5.57 2.04 4.29
C ALA A 11 5.75 0.65 3.67
N SER A 12 5.32 0.48 2.43
CA SER A 12 5.36 -0.81 1.74
C SER A 12 5.79 -0.65 0.28
N ILE A 13 6.84 -1.37 -0.14
CA ILE A 13 7.34 -1.37 -1.52
C ILE A 13 6.94 -2.70 -2.19
N ALA A 14 6.22 -2.66 -3.32
CA ALA A 14 5.74 -3.85 -4.03
C ALA A 14 6.56 -4.16 -5.29
N PRO A 15 6.95 -5.44 -5.53
CA PRO A 15 7.66 -5.86 -6.73
C PRO A 15 6.73 -5.94 -7.95
N TRP A 16 7.32 -6.20 -9.12
CA TRP A 16 6.67 -6.08 -10.42
C TRP A 16 5.94 -7.34 -10.92
N ASN A 17 6.25 -8.52 -10.37
CA ASN A 17 5.91 -9.83 -10.94
C ASN A 17 4.43 -10.22 -10.82
N TYR A 18 3.72 -9.76 -9.79
CA TYR A 18 2.28 -9.94 -9.64
C TYR A 18 1.65 -8.66 -9.10
N PRO A 19 1.52 -7.59 -9.91
CA PRO A 19 1.34 -6.23 -9.41
C PRO A 19 0.09 -6.05 -8.54
N LEU A 20 -1.03 -6.67 -8.91
CA LEU A 20 -2.25 -6.63 -8.09
C LEU A 20 -2.09 -7.43 -6.79
N MET A 21 -1.63 -8.68 -6.89
CA MET A 21 -1.49 -9.57 -5.72
C MET A 21 -0.47 -9.02 -4.71
N MET A 22 0.65 -8.48 -5.19
CA MET A 22 1.70 -7.91 -4.34
C MET A 22 1.24 -6.65 -3.62
N ALA A 23 0.44 -5.80 -4.28
CA ALA A 23 -0.20 -4.67 -3.64
C ALA A 23 -1.19 -5.14 -2.56
N ALA A 24 -2.04 -6.12 -2.88
CA ALA A 24 -3.02 -6.68 -1.93
C ALA A 24 -2.35 -7.30 -0.70
N TRP A 25 -1.28 -8.09 -0.86
CA TRP A 25 -0.53 -8.70 0.23
C TRP A 25 0.14 -7.70 1.17
N LYS A 26 0.41 -6.48 0.69
CA LYS A 26 0.99 -5.40 1.52
C LYS A 26 -0.09 -4.58 2.20
N LEU A 27 -1.16 -4.25 1.48
CA LEU A 27 -2.26 -3.45 2.00
C LEU A 27 -3.11 -4.23 3.01
N ALA A 28 -3.57 -5.43 2.66
CA ALA A 28 -4.56 -6.17 3.44
C ALA A 28 -4.15 -6.43 4.90
N PRO A 29 -2.96 -7.01 5.22
CA PRO A 29 -2.60 -7.26 6.61
C PRO A 29 -2.34 -5.98 7.40
N ALA A 30 -1.77 -4.94 6.78
CA ALA A 30 -1.50 -3.68 7.46
C ALA A 30 -2.80 -2.95 7.82
N LEU A 31 -3.74 -2.87 6.87
CA LEU A 31 -5.07 -2.29 7.09
C LEU A 31 -5.88 -3.10 8.11
N ALA A 32 -5.87 -4.44 8.01
CA ALA A 32 -6.57 -5.31 8.96
C ALA A 32 -6.02 -5.18 10.39
N ALA A 33 -4.74 -4.88 10.53
CA ALA A 33 -4.10 -4.59 11.82
C ALA A 33 -4.31 -3.14 12.31
N GLY A 34 -5.11 -2.33 11.60
CA GLY A 34 -5.46 -0.96 12.01
C GLY A 34 -4.43 0.11 11.64
N ASN A 35 -3.58 -0.13 10.63
CA ASN A 35 -2.55 0.81 10.20
C ASN A 35 -3.00 1.64 8.98
N CYS A 36 -2.42 2.82 8.83
CA CYS A 36 -2.42 3.56 7.57
C CYS A 36 -1.22 3.12 6.72
N VAL A 37 -1.38 3.02 5.41
CA VAL A 37 -0.34 2.49 4.51
C VAL A 37 0.05 3.50 3.44
N VAL A 38 1.36 3.64 3.24
CA VAL A 38 1.96 4.27 2.06
C VAL A 38 2.52 3.14 1.20
N LEU A 39 1.87 2.88 0.08
CA LEU A 39 2.30 1.87 -0.90
C LEU A 39 3.09 2.54 -2.01
N LYS A 40 4.29 2.04 -2.26
CA LYS A 40 5.03 2.33 -3.49
C LYS A 40 5.07 1.08 -4.39
N PRO A 41 4.33 1.05 -5.50
CA PRO A 41 4.43 -0.04 -6.46
C PRO A 41 5.74 0.06 -7.24
N SER A 42 6.14 -1.04 -7.86
CA SER A 42 7.28 -1.04 -8.78
C SER A 42 7.06 -0.04 -9.90
N GLU A 43 8.13 0.68 -10.24
CA GLU A 43 8.14 1.60 -11.39
C GLU A 43 7.89 0.91 -12.74
N ILE A 44 8.05 -0.41 -12.82
CA ILE A 44 7.90 -1.21 -14.04
C ILE A 44 6.42 -1.53 -14.33
N THR A 45 5.63 -1.79 -13.29
CA THR A 45 4.20 -2.18 -13.41
C THR A 45 3.28 -1.36 -12.49
N PRO A 46 3.31 -0.01 -12.57
CA PRO A 46 2.64 0.85 -11.59
C PRO A 46 1.12 0.96 -11.78
N LEU A 47 0.64 0.83 -13.02
CA LEU A 47 -0.74 1.21 -13.39
C LEU A 47 -1.81 0.42 -12.64
N THR A 48 -1.55 -0.85 -12.36
CA THR A 48 -2.46 -1.71 -11.59
C THR A 48 -2.67 -1.19 -10.17
N ALA A 49 -1.59 -0.80 -9.49
CA ALA A 49 -1.67 -0.27 -8.12
C ALA A 49 -2.30 1.14 -8.10
N LEU A 50 -2.01 1.96 -9.12
CA LEU A 50 -2.66 3.27 -9.27
C LEU A 50 -4.17 3.12 -9.51
N LYS A 51 -4.60 2.15 -10.33
CA LYS A 51 -6.03 1.89 -10.54
C LYS A 51 -6.70 1.36 -9.27
N LEU A 52 -6.03 0.49 -8.52
CA LEU A 52 -6.52 0.03 -7.22
C LEU A 52 -6.71 1.21 -6.25
N ALA A 53 -5.77 2.16 -6.22
CA ALA A 53 -5.84 3.34 -5.36
C ALA A 53 -7.04 4.23 -5.72
N GLU A 54 -7.30 4.41 -7.01
CA GLU A 54 -8.47 5.15 -7.50
C GLU A 54 -9.77 4.51 -7.01
N LEU A 55 -9.88 3.18 -7.14
CA LEU A 55 -11.06 2.43 -6.69
C LEU A 55 -11.22 2.43 -5.16
N ALA A 56 -10.11 2.47 -4.42
CA ALA A 56 -10.12 2.47 -2.96
C ALA A 56 -10.52 3.82 -2.34
N LYS A 57 -10.44 4.91 -3.11
CA LYS A 57 -10.62 6.29 -2.63
C LYS A 57 -11.98 6.53 -1.99
N ASP A 58 -13.04 5.92 -2.53
CA ASP A 58 -14.41 6.08 -2.03
C ASP A 58 -14.79 5.04 -0.97
N ILE A 59 -13.87 4.12 -0.65
CA ILE A 59 -14.06 3.03 0.32
C ILE A 59 -13.41 3.38 1.65
N PHE A 60 -12.20 3.95 1.63
CA PHE A 60 -11.41 4.24 2.83
C PHE A 60 -11.40 5.73 3.17
N PRO A 61 -11.31 6.10 4.46
CA PRO A 61 -11.05 7.47 4.86
C PRO A 61 -9.76 8.02 4.21
N ALA A 62 -9.75 9.33 3.93
CA ALA A 62 -8.59 10.00 3.37
C ALA A 62 -7.33 9.77 4.24
N GLY A 63 -6.22 9.39 3.60
CA GLY A 63 -4.94 9.14 4.27
C GLY A 63 -4.74 7.71 4.79
N VAL A 64 -5.76 6.84 4.77
CA VAL A 64 -5.61 5.42 5.16
C VAL A 64 -4.80 4.63 4.14
N ILE A 65 -5.02 4.88 2.84
CA ILE A 65 -4.21 4.33 1.75
C ILE A 65 -3.64 5.51 0.96
N ASN A 66 -2.31 5.56 0.87
CA ASN A 66 -1.58 6.53 0.06
C ASN A 66 -0.74 5.74 -0.93
N VAL A 67 -0.72 6.15 -2.20
CA VAL A 67 0.10 5.49 -3.23
C VAL A 67 1.07 6.50 -3.81
N LEU A 68 2.36 6.19 -3.74
CA LEU A 68 3.44 7.01 -4.28
C LEU A 68 4.11 6.28 -5.44
N PHE A 69 4.29 6.96 -6.56
CA PHE A 69 4.99 6.41 -7.72
C PHE A 69 6.32 7.11 -7.94
N GLY A 70 7.35 6.33 -8.27
CA GLY A 70 8.65 6.84 -8.65
C GLY A 70 9.70 5.74 -8.72
N ARG A 71 10.88 6.08 -9.27
CA ARG A 71 12.01 5.14 -9.36
C ARG A 71 12.51 4.76 -7.97
N GLY A 72 13.01 3.53 -7.80
CA GLY A 72 13.54 3.05 -6.52
C GLY A 72 14.58 4.00 -5.91
N LYS A 73 15.52 4.48 -6.74
CA LYS A 73 16.56 5.42 -6.29
C LYS A 73 16.04 6.74 -5.69
N THR A 74 14.82 7.16 -6.02
CA THR A 74 14.28 8.46 -5.63
C THR A 74 13.16 8.38 -4.59
N VAL A 75 12.37 7.30 -4.58
CA VAL A 75 11.17 7.17 -3.73
C VAL A 75 11.23 5.95 -2.80
N GLY A 76 12.25 5.10 -2.93
CA GLY A 76 12.38 3.82 -2.22
C GLY A 76 12.19 2.63 -3.16
#